data_AF-A0A974XB55-F1
#
_entry.id   AF-A0A974XB55-F1
#
_cell.length_a   1.000
_cell.length_b   1.000
_cell.length_c   1.000
_cell.angle_alpha   90.00
_cell.angle_beta   90.00
_cell.angle_gamma   90.00
#
_symmetry.space_group_name_H-M   'P 1'
#
loop_
_entity.id
_entity.type
_entity.pdbx_description
1 polymer ?
#
loop_
_entity_poly.entity_id
_entity_poly.type
_entity_poly.pdbx_seq_one_letter_code
_entity_poly.pdbx_strand_id
1 'polypeptide(L)'
;MASFIVHLRVAEKLYNEIENIIEKDFIIGNIAADSGETNLDFSNITPSKEVTHFYTKKSGNVPDPEEFYKEYLENKELDKERYSFYLGYYCHLITDLLWDEMCKSLVDDYGNEIIKPILYSKRGKNSVWENLDLQFLNLEEDFRPYQIFKQCKMYINNYIDVFDKYSFFKKFVQVIDFYDSNGKYLDFNCPDMLKIKLDSFVDMTTNRIIGRLDHFWADIPNSSQWRNIDLTFKNWAGDRKYNIETFNGKKYLLEMSNKSFYKDKQDEFNYAKALASLFVNKPQMFGRCNNNTLTYSIYDRFSTTYLSEILHKLNEKEQYKLGVESGKILFKIHDLNKLNKKDKDWEYTYNIKINHIINMFIECELPIDNSDKIINYINNHRNFLENRPQCLLHGNFQVENIAINVECKTLGVTSLNEYTYGDPWLDFANIVKSVSESPVFACGQINGYFQNKVPDEFFKLLALYIACQQLSDITWSLAYGDERHEQVVNFSYKVFYWYNYFTTSKPNWYKESN
;
A
#
# COMPACT_ATOMS: atom_id res chain seq x y z
N MET A 1 -11.79 0.77 24.68
CA MET A 1 -12.55 -0.27 23.98
C MET A 1 -13.43 0.42 22.98
N ALA A 2 -13.49 -0.15 21.79
CA ALA A 2 -14.36 0.30 20.72
C ALA A 2 -15.82 0.17 21.14
N SER A 3 -16.71 0.86 20.42
CA SER A 3 -18.15 0.72 20.62
C SER A 3 -18.68 -0.54 19.91
N PHE A 4 -19.88 -0.97 20.28
CA PHE A 4 -20.51 -2.15 19.71
C PHE A 4 -20.68 -2.05 18.19
N ILE A 5 -21.09 -0.88 17.68
CA ILE A 5 -21.29 -0.70 16.24
C ILE A 5 -19.95 -0.68 15.51
N VAL A 6 -18.86 -0.20 16.11
CA VAL A 6 -17.52 -0.30 15.50
C VAL A 6 -17.11 -1.76 15.31
N HIS A 7 -17.32 -2.63 16.30
CA HIS A 7 -17.08 -4.06 16.13
C HIS A 7 -17.94 -4.67 15.02
N LEU A 8 -19.22 -4.29 14.94
CA LEU A 8 -20.10 -4.76 13.87
C LEU A 8 -19.67 -4.26 12.48
N ARG A 9 -19.16 -3.03 12.36
CA ARG A 9 -18.63 -2.46 11.11
C ARG A 9 -17.38 -3.21 10.65
N VAL A 10 -16.49 -3.54 11.57
CA VAL A 10 -15.34 -4.41 11.28
C VAL A 10 -15.82 -5.82 10.87
N ALA A 11 -16.78 -6.39 11.60
CA ALA A 11 -17.32 -7.72 11.28
C ALA A 11 -17.95 -7.77 9.88
N GLU A 12 -18.66 -6.72 9.45
CA GLU A 12 -19.24 -6.61 8.10
C GLU A 12 -18.20 -6.80 7.00
N LYS A 13 -17.09 -6.08 7.10
CA LYS A 13 -16.03 -6.13 6.10
C LYS A 13 -15.31 -7.48 6.13
N LEU A 14 -15.18 -8.08 7.30
CA LEU A 14 -14.50 -9.37 7.47
C LEU A 14 -15.31 -10.56 6.95
N TYR A 15 -16.60 -10.67 7.27
CA TYR A 15 -17.35 -11.86 6.88
C TYR A 15 -17.57 -11.99 5.37
N ASN A 16 -17.41 -10.88 4.62
CA ASN A 16 -17.43 -10.90 3.16
C ASN A 16 -16.13 -11.47 2.55
N GLU A 17 -15.03 -11.48 3.32
CA GLU A 17 -13.71 -11.93 2.87
C GLU A 17 -13.34 -13.31 3.45
N ILE A 18 -13.98 -13.74 4.54
CA ILE A 18 -13.69 -15.01 5.22
C ILE A 18 -14.65 -16.10 4.74
N GLU A 19 -14.10 -17.16 4.15
CA GLU A 19 -14.88 -18.33 3.76
C GLU A 19 -15.23 -19.23 4.97
N ASN A 20 -16.25 -20.07 4.81
CA ASN A 20 -16.60 -21.14 5.76
C ASN A 20 -17.05 -20.69 7.16
N ILE A 21 -17.62 -19.50 7.30
CA ILE A 21 -18.26 -19.05 8.55
C ILE A 21 -19.79 -19.06 8.48
N ILE A 22 -20.43 -19.00 9.65
CA ILE A 22 -21.85 -18.73 9.86
C ILE A 22 -21.95 -17.30 10.37
N GLU A 23 -22.49 -16.41 9.53
CA GLU A 23 -22.57 -14.95 9.77
C GLU A 23 -23.10 -14.62 11.17
N LYS A 24 -24.18 -15.30 11.59
CA LYS A 24 -24.81 -15.10 12.89
C LYS A 24 -23.83 -15.30 14.05
N ASP A 25 -23.17 -16.45 14.10
CA ASP A 25 -22.28 -16.80 15.21
C ASP A 25 -21.00 -15.97 15.18
N PHE A 26 -20.50 -15.60 13.99
CA PHE A 26 -19.39 -14.67 13.83
C PHE A 26 -19.69 -13.25 14.36
N ILE A 27 -20.88 -12.72 14.05
CA ILE A 27 -21.35 -11.43 14.57
C ILE A 27 -21.47 -11.47 16.09
N ILE A 28 -22.04 -12.55 16.64
CA ILE A 28 -22.18 -12.69 18.09
C ILE A 28 -20.82 -12.80 18.78
N GLY A 29 -19.87 -13.53 18.19
CA GLY A 29 -18.48 -13.59 18.65
C GLY A 29 -17.84 -12.21 18.76
N ASN A 30 -18.08 -11.33 17.78
CA ASN A 30 -17.56 -9.95 17.77
C ASN A 30 -18.10 -9.06 18.90
N ILE A 31 -19.14 -9.49 19.62
CA ILE A 31 -19.77 -8.75 20.72
C ILE A 31 -19.58 -9.44 22.08
N ALA A 32 -19.32 -10.74 22.07
CA ALA A 32 -19.34 -11.60 23.26
C ALA A 32 -18.41 -11.14 24.38
N ALA A 33 -17.17 -10.72 24.07
CA ALA A 33 -16.15 -10.37 25.07
C ALA A 33 -16.57 -9.21 26.00
N ASP A 34 -17.43 -8.32 25.51
CA ASP A 34 -17.92 -7.14 26.23
C ASP A 34 -19.25 -7.40 26.98
N SER A 35 -19.62 -8.69 27.13
CA SER A 35 -20.88 -9.13 27.74
C SER A 35 -20.85 -9.34 29.26
N GLY A 36 -19.80 -8.87 29.94
CA GLY A 36 -19.73 -8.91 31.40
C GLY A 36 -20.88 -8.14 32.07
N GLU A 37 -21.40 -8.69 33.16
CA GLU A 37 -22.48 -8.09 33.96
C GLU A 37 -21.89 -7.13 34.98
N THR A 38 -22.37 -5.89 34.97
CA THR A 38 -22.02 -4.92 36.00
C THR A 38 -22.82 -5.21 37.26
N ASN A 39 -22.15 -5.24 38.41
CA ASN A 39 -22.82 -5.35 39.71
C ASN A 39 -23.71 -4.13 40.02
N LEU A 40 -24.63 -4.28 40.98
CA LEU A 40 -25.66 -3.29 41.31
C LEU A 40 -25.11 -1.92 41.74
N ASP A 41 -23.89 -1.87 42.27
CA ASP A 41 -23.17 -0.68 42.71
C ASP A 41 -22.23 -0.11 41.62
N PHE A 42 -22.28 -0.66 40.40
CA PHE A 42 -21.50 -0.25 39.23
C PHE A 42 -19.97 -0.29 39.44
N SER A 43 -19.49 -1.00 40.46
CA SER A 43 -18.09 -1.00 40.89
C SER A 43 -17.25 -2.08 40.20
N ASN A 44 -17.85 -3.21 39.81
CA ASN A 44 -17.17 -4.36 39.21
C ASN A 44 -17.99 -5.01 38.08
N ILE A 45 -17.28 -5.57 37.10
CA ILE A 45 -17.86 -6.33 35.99
C ILE A 45 -17.50 -7.81 36.18
N THR A 46 -18.48 -8.70 36.06
CA THR A 46 -18.30 -10.15 36.16
C THR A 46 -18.78 -10.85 34.89
N PRO A 47 -17.95 -11.67 34.21
CA PRO A 47 -16.53 -11.88 34.48
C PRO A 47 -15.71 -10.60 34.24
N SER A 48 -14.55 -10.48 34.90
CA SER A 48 -13.72 -9.29 34.75
C SER A 48 -13.11 -9.20 33.35
N LYS A 49 -12.76 -7.99 32.92
CA LYS A 49 -12.10 -7.78 31.62
C LYS A 49 -10.75 -8.46 31.52
N GLU A 50 -10.06 -8.65 32.65
CA GLU A 50 -8.84 -9.45 32.69
C GLU A 50 -9.06 -10.86 32.15
N VAL A 51 -10.22 -11.46 32.46
CA VAL A 51 -10.58 -12.80 32.00
C VAL A 51 -11.17 -12.76 30.59
N THR A 52 -12.13 -11.86 30.32
CA THR A 52 -12.82 -11.86 29.01
C THR A 52 -11.95 -11.35 27.87
N HIS A 53 -10.94 -10.53 28.15
CA HIS A 53 -10.02 -9.99 27.14
C HIS A 53 -8.60 -10.56 27.23
N PHE A 54 -8.38 -11.58 28.07
CA PHE A 54 -7.09 -12.27 28.20
C PHE A 54 -5.95 -11.29 28.52
N TYR A 55 -6.11 -10.46 29.55
CA TYR A 55 -5.05 -9.50 29.90
C TYR A 55 -3.83 -10.23 30.46
N THR A 56 -2.66 -10.03 29.84
CA THR A 56 -1.42 -10.63 30.37
C THR A 56 -0.82 -9.81 31.50
N LYS A 57 -0.15 -10.51 32.42
CA LYS A 57 0.68 -9.87 33.47
C LYS A 57 1.85 -9.04 32.92
N LYS A 58 2.21 -9.20 31.64
CA LYS A 58 3.32 -8.49 30.99
C LYS A 58 2.90 -7.18 30.30
N SER A 59 1.65 -7.06 29.87
CA SER A 59 1.13 -5.93 29.07
C SER A 59 0.18 -4.99 29.83
N GLY A 60 -0.28 -5.35 31.03
CA GLY A 60 -1.24 -4.55 31.80
C GLY A 60 -2.67 -4.74 31.30
N ASN A 61 -3.50 -3.69 31.34
CA ASN A 61 -4.92 -3.71 30.93
C ASN A 61 -5.11 -3.71 29.40
N VAL A 62 -4.41 -4.58 28.67
CA VAL A 62 -4.42 -4.65 27.21
C VAL A 62 -4.83 -6.06 26.77
N PRO A 63 -5.76 -6.21 25.81
CA PRO A 63 -6.18 -7.52 25.31
C PRO A 63 -5.02 -8.37 24.77
N ASP A 64 -5.09 -9.70 24.94
CA ASP A 64 -4.19 -10.66 24.28
C ASP A 64 -4.97 -11.57 23.31
N PRO A 65 -5.08 -11.16 22.04
CA PRO A 65 -5.70 -12.00 21.01
C PRO A 65 -4.94 -13.31 20.77
N GLU A 66 -3.62 -13.35 20.99
CA GLU A 66 -2.79 -14.51 20.66
C GLU A 66 -2.95 -15.63 21.69
N GLU A 67 -3.13 -15.28 22.97
CA GLU A 67 -3.50 -16.25 24.00
C GLU A 67 -4.86 -16.88 23.70
N PHE A 68 -5.86 -16.05 23.35
CA PHE A 68 -7.17 -16.55 22.94
C PHE A 68 -7.07 -17.45 21.70
N TYR A 69 -6.32 -17.05 20.67
CA TYR A 69 -6.16 -17.82 19.44
C TYR A 69 -5.60 -19.22 19.73
N LYS A 70 -4.56 -19.32 20.56
CA LYS A 70 -3.96 -20.61 20.97
C LYS A 70 -4.94 -21.48 21.76
N GLU A 71 -5.72 -20.88 22.64
CA GLU A 71 -6.63 -21.61 23.50
C GLU A 71 -7.88 -22.12 22.75
N TYR A 72 -8.42 -21.34 21.82
CA TYR A 72 -9.74 -21.58 21.21
C TYR A 72 -9.74 -21.88 19.70
N LEU A 73 -8.69 -21.52 18.95
CA LEU A 73 -8.67 -21.67 17.48
C LEU A 73 -7.54 -22.59 16.98
N GLU A 74 -6.34 -22.47 17.53
CA GLU A 74 -5.16 -23.20 17.06
C GLU A 74 -5.28 -24.71 17.30
N ASN A 75 -5.16 -25.50 16.22
CA ASN A 75 -5.21 -26.96 16.24
C ASN A 75 -6.47 -27.54 16.92
N LYS A 76 -7.61 -26.84 16.83
CA LYS A 76 -8.89 -27.29 17.37
C LYS A 76 -9.77 -27.92 16.28
N GLU A 77 -10.36 -29.06 16.59
CA GLU A 77 -11.48 -29.60 15.81
C GLU A 77 -12.76 -28.90 16.27
N LEU A 78 -13.27 -27.98 15.44
CA LEU A 78 -14.46 -27.18 15.73
C LEU A 78 -15.52 -27.44 14.67
N ASP A 79 -16.77 -27.50 15.10
CA ASP A 79 -17.90 -27.33 14.17
C ASP A 79 -17.93 -25.88 13.64
N LYS A 80 -18.72 -25.68 12.58
CA LYS A 80 -18.76 -24.41 11.86
C LYS A 80 -19.24 -23.27 12.74
N GLU A 81 -20.20 -23.54 13.61
CA GLU A 81 -20.79 -22.60 14.56
C GLU A 81 -19.76 -22.11 15.59
N ARG A 82 -19.05 -23.03 16.25
CA ARG A 82 -17.99 -22.72 17.23
C ARG A 82 -16.83 -22.00 16.56
N TYR A 83 -16.39 -22.47 15.41
CA TYR A 83 -15.33 -21.81 14.64
C TYR A 83 -15.70 -20.36 14.34
N SER A 84 -16.93 -20.13 13.84
CA SER A 84 -17.41 -18.78 13.53
C SER A 84 -17.46 -17.89 14.77
N PHE A 85 -17.98 -18.41 15.89
CA PHE A 85 -18.03 -17.66 17.14
C PHE A 85 -16.65 -17.31 17.68
N TYR A 86 -15.74 -18.26 17.79
CA TYR A 86 -14.38 -17.99 18.28
C TYR A 86 -13.61 -17.08 17.33
N LEU A 87 -13.78 -17.23 16.02
CA LEU A 87 -13.17 -16.31 15.07
C LEU A 87 -13.68 -14.87 15.25
N GLY A 88 -14.99 -14.71 15.46
CA GLY A 88 -15.56 -13.40 15.78
C GLY A 88 -15.02 -12.82 17.08
N TYR A 89 -14.85 -13.66 18.12
CA TYR A 89 -14.25 -13.26 19.39
C TYR A 89 -12.78 -12.83 19.23
N TYR A 90 -12.00 -13.56 18.44
CA TYR A 90 -10.63 -13.19 18.11
C TYR A 90 -10.56 -11.83 17.39
N CYS A 91 -11.44 -11.60 16.41
CA CYS A 91 -11.58 -10.31 15.73
C CYS A 91 -11.94 -9.16 16.69
N HIS A 92 -12.77 -9.42 17.70
CA HIS A 92 -13.09 -8.45 18.75
C HIS A 92 -11.82 -8.03 19.51
N LEU A 93 -11.05 -9.01 20.00
CA LEU A 93 -9.85 -8.73 20.80
C LEU A 93 -8.81 -7.92 20.01
N ILE A 94 -8.61 -8.23 18.72
CA ILE A 94 -7.73 -7.44 17.85
C ILE A 94 -8.29 -6.03 17.68
N THR A 95 -9.59 -5.89 17.42
CA THR A 95 -10.23 -4.57 17.26
C THR A 95 -9.98 -3.69 18.47
N ASP A 96 -10.14 -4.24 19.68
CA ASP A 96 -9.94 -3.50 20.92
C ASP A 96 -8.48 -3.17 21.22
N LEU A 97 -7.55 -4.08 20.87
CA LEU A 97 -6.12 -3.82 20.92
C LEU A 97 -5.74 -2.63 20.02
N LEU A 98 -6.23 -2.63 18.78
CA LEU A 98 -5.95 -1.56 17.81
C LEU A 98 -6.65 -0.25 18.16
N TRP A 99 -7.82 -0.33 18.81
CA TRP A 99 -8.54 0.85 19.30
C TRP A 99 -7.70 1.66 20.29
N ASP A 100 -7.02 0.97 21.22
CA ASP A 100 -6.12 1.63 22.18
C ASP A 100 -4.93 2.31 21.48
N GLU A 101 -4.36 1.70 20.43
CA GLU A 101 -3.33 2.32 19.58
C GLU A 101 -3.84 3.59 18.89
N MET A 102 -5.05 3.54 18.31
CA MET A 102 -5.67 4.71 17.67
C MET A 102 -5.90 5.85 18.68
N CYS A 103 -6.42 5.54 19.86
CA CYS A 103 -6.64 6.53 20.92
C CYS A 103 -5.32 7.18 21.38
N LYS A 104 -4.24 6.41 21.47
CA LYS A 104 -2.89 6.93 21.78
C LYS A 104 -2.38 7.86 20.67
N SER A 105 -2.49 7.46 19.40
CA SER A 105 -2.14 8.32 18.25
C SER A 105 -2.90 9.64 18.27
N LEU A 106 -4.20 9.64 18.59
CA LEU A 106 -4.98 10.88 18.70
C LEU A 106 -4.49 11.79 19.84
N VAL A 107 -4.03 11.21 20.96
CA VAL A 107 -3.42 11.97 22.06
C VAL A 107 -2.10 12.60 21.63
N ASP A 108 -1.28 11.89 20.86
CA ASP A 108 -0.02 12.40 20.35
C ASP A 108 -0.23 13.51 19.30
N ASP A 109 -1.21 13.35 18.42
CA ASP A 109 -1.51 14.27 17.32
C ASP A 109 -2.14 15.59 17.80
N TYR A 110 -3.04 15.54 18.80
CA TYR A 110 -3.88 16.68 19.20
C TYR A 110 -3.62 17.19 20.62
N GLY A 111 -2.77 16.50 21.38
CA GLY A 111 -2.46 16.87 22.75
C GLY A 111 -3.47 16.32 23.77
N ASN A 112 -2.93 15.87 24.89
CA ASN A 112 -3.63 15.19 25.96
C ASN A 112 -4.81 15.97 26.56
N GLU A 113 -4.64 17.28 26.81
CA GLU A 113 -5.65 18.11 27.48
C GLU A 113 -6.90 18.34 26.63
N ILE A 114 -6.73 18.39 25.31
CA ILE A 114 -7.82 18.67 24.36
C ILE A 114 -8.61 17.40 24.08
N ILE A 115 -7.90 16.30 23.77
CA ILE A 115 -8.56 15.14 23.17
C ILE A 115 -9.06 14.13 24.21
N LYS A 116 -8.39 13.94 25.35
CA LYS A 116 -8.80 12.92 26.34
C LYS A 116 -10.23 13.10 26.87
N PRO A 117 -10.71 14.32 27.22
CA PRO A 117 -12.09 14.49 27.68
C PRO A 117 -13.12 14.04 26.64
N ILE A 118 -12.77 14.11 25.36
CA ILE A 118 -13.61 13.70 24.24
C ILE A 118 -13.53 12.18 24.05
N LEU A 119 -12.31 11.60 23.98
CA LEU A 119 -12.11 10.16 23.73
C LEU A 119 -12.65 9.28 24.87
N TYR A 120 -12.53 9.75 26.11
CA TYR A 120 -12.86 9.01 27.33
C TYR A 120 -14.10 9.56 28.03
N SER A 121 -15.00 10.22 27.30
CA SER A 121 -16.28 10.65 27.85
C SER A 121 -17.09 9.43 28.32
N LYS A 122 -17.94 9.64 29.34
CA LYS A 122 -18.75 8.55 29.91
C LYS A 122 -19.63 7.91 28.83
N ARG A 123 -19.69 6.57 28.82
CA ARG A 123 -20.63 5.78 27.99
C ARG A 123 -22.08 6.29 28.16
N GLY A 124 -22.90 6.09 27.14
CA GLY A 124 -24.25 6.65 26.99
C GLY A 124 -24.27 7.89 26.08
N LYS A 125 -25.32 8.70 26.21
CA LYS A 125 -25.57 9.90 25.38
C LYS A 125 -24.43 10.94 25.32
N ASN A 126 -23.49 10.88 26.27
CA ASN A 126 -22.33 11.76 26.33
C ASN A 126 -21.07 11.18 25.66
N SER A 127 -21.14 9.94 25.16
CA SER A 127 -20.04 9.27 24.46
C SER A 127 -19.93 9.78 23.03
N VAL A 128 -18.78 10.32 22.63
CA VAL A 128 -18.55 10.73 21.23
C VAL A 128 -18.70 9.54 20.27
N TRP A 129 -18.26 8.35 20.69
CA TRP A 129 -18.26 7.15 19.85
C TRP A 129 -19.67 6.60 19.65
N GLU A 130 -20.47 6.51 20.71
CA GLU A 130 -21.86 6.04 20.59
C GLU A 130 -22.75 7.06 19.85
N ASN A 131 -22.42 8.35 19.91
CA ASN A 131 -23.06 9.37 19.05
C ASN A 131 -22.71 9.16 17.57
N LEU A 132 -21.45 8.88 17.25
CA LEU A 132 -21.03 8.56 15.87
C LEU A 132 -21.67 7.26 15.38
N ASP A 133 -21.82 6.26 16.24
CA ASP A 133 -22.55 5.02 15.94
C ASP A 133 -24.01 5.31 15.58
N LEU A 134 -24.71 6.12 16.37
CA LEU A 134 -26.10 6.50 16.11
C LEU A 134 -26.24 7.27 14.79
N GLN A 135 -25.30 8.17 14.49
CA GLN A 135 -25.26 8.87 13.20
C GLN A 135 -25.07 7.89 12.04
N PHE A 136 -24.16 6.92 12.18
CA PHE A 136 -23.93 5.88 11.17
C PHE A 136 -25.19 5.02 10.94
N LEU A 137 -25.81 4.52 12.01
CA LEU A 137 -27.02 3.68 11.91
C LEU A 137 -28.23 4.43 11.31
N ASN A 138 -28.32 5.75 11.48
CA ASN A 138 -29.36 6.55 10.85
C ASN A 138 -29.13 6.75 9.34
N LEU A 139 -27.86 6.76 8.89
CA LEU A 139 -27.53 6.86 7.47
C LEU A 139 -27.65 5.49 6.78
N GLU A 140 -27.30 4.42 7.49
CA GLU A 140 -27.31 3.04 7.03
C GLU A 140 -28.44 2.24 7.73
N GLU A 141 -29.70 2.63 7.51
CA GLU A 141 -30.86 2.04 8.22
C GLU A 141 -30.94 0.49 8.07
N ASP A 142 -30.43 -0.04 6.96
CA ASP A 142 -30.38 -1.47 6.63
C ASP A 142 -29.04 -2.13 6.98
N PHE A 143 -28.23 -1.55 7.89
CA PHE A 143 -26.94 -2.11 8.31
C PHE A 143 -27.07 -3.55 8.81
N ARG A 144 -26.74 -4.49 7.92
CA ARG A 144 -27.07 -5.92 8.04
C ARG A 144 -26.53 -6.58 9.31
N PRO A 145 -25.28 -6.34 9.76
CA PRO A 145 -24.79 -6.94 10.99
C PRO A 145 -25.64 -6.58 12.21
N TYR A 146 -26.12 -5.34 12.30
CA TYR A 146 -27.00 -4.92 13.39
C TYR A 146 -28.39 -5.55 13.30
N GLN A 147 -28.93 -5.73 12.09
CA GLN A 147 -30.19 -6.46 11.90
C GLN A 147 -30.10 -7.93 12.35
N ILE A 148 -29.00 -8.62 11.98
CA ILE A 148 -28.73 -9.99 12.44
C ILE A 148 -28.55 -10.03 13.96
N PHE A 149 -27.81 -9.08 14.52
CA PHE A 149 -27.61 -8.97 15.96
C PHE A 149 -28.94 -8.80 16.72
N LYS A 150 -29.86 -7.96 16.21
CA LYS A 150 -31.22 -7.79 16.77
C LYS A 150 -32.03 -9.09 16.76
N GLN A 151 -31.94 -9.88 15.69
CA GLN A 151 -32.61 -11.19 15.62
C GLN A 151 -32.03 -12.19 16.65
N CYS A 152 -30.81 -11.96 17.11
CA CYS A 152 -30.15 -12.74 18.15
C CYS A 152 -30.42 -12.22 19.58
N LYS A 153 -31.43 -11.37 19.80
CA LYS A 153 -31.75 -10.85 21.15
C LYS A 153 -31.86 -11.94 22.21
N MET A 154 -32.38 -13.12 21.86
CA MET A 154 -32.55 -14.30 22.73
C MET A 154 -31.38 -15.31 22.70
N TYR A 155 -30.19 -14.88 22.29
CA TYR A 155 -29.03 -15.77 22.17
C TYR A 155 -28.60 -16.37 23.52
N ILE A 156 -28.38 -17.68 23.52
CA ILE A 156 -27.95 -18.45 24.70
C ILE A 156 -26.49 -18.82 24.50
N ASN A 157 -25.64 -18.52 25.49
CA ASN A 157 -24.23 -18.90 25.44
C ASN A 157 -24.08 -20.43 25.53
N ASN A 158 -23.44 -21.03 24.53
CA ASN A 158 -23.09 -22.46 24.50
C ASN A 158 -21.61 -22.71 24.16
N TYR A 159 -20.78 -21.65 24.05
CA TYR A 159 -19.46 -21.76 23.42
C TYR A 159 -18.29 -21.36 24.32
N ILE A 160 -18.49 -20.50 25.32
CA ILE A 160 -17.38 -20.08 26.19
C ILE A 160 -17.81 -20.09 27.66
N ASP A 161 -17.13 -20.89 28.47
CA ASP A 161 -17.58 -21.20 29.84
C ASP A 161 -17.40 -20.04 30.82
N VAL A 162 -16.63 -19.01 30.44
CA VAL A 162 -16.41 -17.84 31.27
C VAL A 162 -17.70 -17.07 31.55
N PHE A 163 -18.65 -17.06 30.60
CA PHE A 163 -19.92 -16.35 30.75
C PHE A 163 -21.04 -17.29 31.17
N ASP A 164 -21.92 -16.79 32.04
CA ASP A 164 -23.15 -17.52 32.37
C ASP A 164 -24.03 -17.68 31.12
N LYS A 165 -24.85 -18.73 31.14
CA LYS A 165 -25.77 -19.12 30.04
C LYS A 165 -26.61 -17.96 29.48
N TYR A 166 -26.94 -16.96 30.31
CA TYR A 166 -27.81 -15.83 29.98
C TYR A 166 -27.10 -14.47 29.90
N SER A 167 -25.77 -14.40 30.06
CA SER A 167 -25.06 -13.11 30.06
C SER A 167 -25.19 -12.39 28.72
N PHE A 168 -25.09 -13.12 27.60
CA PHE A 168 -25.27 -12.57 26.25
C PHE A 168 -26.69 -12.02 26.05
N PHE A 169 -27.72 -12.79 26.41
CA PHE A 169 -29.11 -12.33 26.39
C PHE A 169 -29.28 -10.98 27.10
N LYS A 170 -28.83 -10.89 28.37
CA LYS A 170 -28.96 -9.66 29.16
C LYS A 170 -28.23 -8.49 28.51
N LYS A 171 -27.00 -8.70 28.04
CA LYS A 171 -26.21 -7.64 27.39
C LYS A 171 -26.85 -7.19 26.08
N PHE A 172 -27.28 -8.12 25.23
CA PHE A 172 -27.80 -7.79 23.91
C PHE A 172 -29.10 -7.01 24.01
N VAL A 173 -29.98 -7.35 24.96
CA VAL A 173 -31.16 -6.54 25.28
C VAL A 173 -30.75 -5.11 25.61
N GLN A 174 -29.78 -4.89 26.49
CA GLN A 174 -29.32 -3.55 26.87
C GLN A 174 -28.78 -2.76 25.68
N VAL A 175 -27.95 -3.39 24.84
CA VAL A 175 -27.34 -2.76 23.66
C VAL A 175 -28.40 -2.39 22.62
N ILE A 176 -29.29 -3.33 22.27
CA ILE A 176 -30.36 -3.11 21.31
C ILE A 176 -31.30 -2.01 21.81
N ASP A 177 -31.72 -2.08 23.07
CA ASP A 177 -32.64 -1.09 23.64
C ASP A 177 -31.98 0.31 23.65
N PHE A 178 -30.67 0.42 23.86
CA PHE A 178 -29.95 1.69 23.76
C PHE A 178 -29.96 2.28 22.35
N TYR A 179 -29.57 1.51 21.33
CA TYR A 179 -29.46 2.04 19.96
C TYR A 179 -30.85 2.27 19.32
N ASP A 180 -31.84 1.40 19.58
CA ASP A 180 -33.19 1.56 19.05
C ASP A 180 -33.96 2.70 19.75
N SER A 181 -33.75 2.93 21.05
CA SER A 181 -34.48 3.98 21.79
C SER A 181 -33.90 5.39 21.59
N ASN A 182 -32.63 5.51 21.22
CA ASN A 182 -31.96 6.81 21.04
C ASN A 182 -31.85 7.23 19.57
N GLY A 183 -32.44 6.47 18.63
CA GLY A 183 -32.35 6.63 17.18
C GLY A 183 -33.06 7.83 16.55
N LYS A 184 -33.16 8.98 17.23
CA LYS A 184 -33.66 10.23 16.61
C LYS A 184 -32.84 11.43 17.07
N TYR A 185 -31.92 11.85 16.20
CA TYR A 185 -31.14 13.10 16.25
C TYR A 185 -30.66 13.54 17.63
N LEU A 186 -29.41 13.20 17.96
CA LEU A 186 -28.64 13.98 18.93
C LEU A 186 -27.93 15.08 18.14
N ASP A 187 -28.25 16.34 18.46
CA ASP A 187 -27.63 17.57 17.95
C ASP A 187 -26.19 17.69 18.51
N PHE A 188 -25.39 16.65 18.27
CA PHE A 188 -24.04 16.49 18.79
C PHE A 188 -23.06 16.90 17.70
N ASN A 189 -22.44 18.06 17.89
CA ASN A 189 -21.40 18.58 17.01
C ASN A 189 -20.09 17.80 17.25
N CYS A 190 -19.91 16.69 16.53
CA CYS A 190 -18.66 15.92 16.56
C CYS A 190 -17.63 16.53 15.61
N PRO A 191 -16.35 16.67 16.00
CA PRO A 191 -15.30 17.06 15.06
C PRO A 191 -15.22 16.08 13.88
N ASP A 192 -15.28 16.59 12.64
CA ASP A 192 -15.18 15.79 11.40
C ASP A 192 -13.95 14.89 11.37
N MET A 193 -12.86 15.38 11.96
CA MET A 193 -11.61 14.64 12.10
C MET A 193 -11.79 13.28 12.80
N LEU A 194 -12.63 13.17 13.82
CA LEU A 194 -12.86 11.91 14.53
C LEU A 194 -13.69 10.94 13.69
N LYS A 195 -14.62 11.45 12.87
CA LYS A 195 -15.37 10.62 11.92
C LYS A 195 -14.42 10.02 10.86
N ILE A 196 -13.57 10.85 10.25
CA ILE A 196 -12.56 10.40 9.29
C ILE A 196 -11.62 9.37 9.93
N LYS A 197 -11.15 9.63 11.15
CA LYS A 197 -10.28 8.68 11.87
C LYS A 197 -11.00 7.36 12.15
N LEU A 198 -12.29 7.40 12.52
CA LEU A 198 -13.08 6.20 12.78
C LEU A 198 -13.29 5.35 11.53
N ASP A 199 -13.60 5.98 10.40
CA ASP A 199 -13.76 5.26 9.12
C ASP A 199 -12.43 4.64 8.68
N SER A 200 -11.34 5.40 8.76
CA SER A 200 -9.99 4.90 8.51
C SER A 200 -9.60 3.75 9.46
N PHE A 201 -10.02 3.83 10.72
CA PHE A 201 -9.77 2.80 11.72
C PHE A 201 -10.47 1.48 11.36
N VAL A 202 -11.73 1.53 10.92
CA VAL A 202 -12.47 0.33 10.48
C VAL A 202 -11.75 -0.34 9.32
N ASP A 203 -11.30 0.43 8.32
CA ASP A 203 -10.55 -0.09 7.16
C ASP A 203 -9.20 -0.71 7.56
N MET A 204 -8.40 0.03 8.32
CA MET A 204 -7.08 -0.42 8.77
C MET A 204 -7.19 -1.68 9.64
N THR A 205 -8.16 -1.71 10.57
CA THR A 205 -8.39 -2.85 11.45
C THR A 205 -8.80 -4.08 10.68
N THR A 206 -9.73 -3.93 9.73
CA THR A 206 -10.13 -5.02 8.83
C THR A 206 -8.93 -5.61 8.10
N ASN A 207 -8.10 -4.75 7.48
CA ASN A 207 -6.91 -5.19 6.76
C ASN A 207 -5.88 -5.91 7.65
N ARG A 208 -5.69 -5.43 8.89
CA ARG A 208 -4.82 -6.08 9.89
C ARG A 208 -5.34 -7.45 10.32
N ILE A 209 -6.65 -7.57 10.52
CA ILE A 209 -7.27 -8.85 10.88
C ILE A 209 -7.18 -9.83 9.70
N ILE A 210 -7.55 -9.42 8.48
CA ILE A 210 -7.40 -10.25 7.27
C ILE A 210 -5.97 -10.73 7.13
N GLY A 211 -5.00 -9.82 7.33
CA GLY A 211 -3.60 -10.18 7.40
C GLY A 211 -3.38 -11.34 8.37
N ARG A 212 -3.73 -11.19 9.64
CA ARG A 212 -3.52 -12.25 10.65
C ARG A 212 -4.23 -13.57 10.34
N LEU A 213 -5.44 -13.53 9.77
CA LEU A 213 -6.23 -14.73 9.45
C LEU A 213 -5.66 -15.49 8.26
N ASP A 214 -5.11 -14.77 7.29
CA ASP A 214 -4.36 -15.32 6.18
C ASP A 214 -3.00 -15.84 6.68
N HIS A 215 -2.95 -17.11 7.11
CA HIS A 215 -1.72 -17.80 7.55
C HIS A 215 -0.68 -18.02 6.44
N PHE A 216 -0.71 -17.20 5.38
CA PHE A 216 0.09 -17.36 4.18
C PHE A 216 1.60 -17.31 4.45
N TRP A 217 2.00 -16.75 5.58
CA TRP A 217 3.39 -16.62 6.00
C TRP A 217 3.79 -17.56 7.14
N ALA A 218 2.89 -18.41 7.63
CA ALA A 218 3.20 -19.28 8.78
C ALA A 218 4.39 -20.21 8.50
N ASP A 219 4.56 -20.64 7.24
CA ASP A 219 5.68 -21.46 6.76
C ASP A 219 6.89 -20.64 6.25
N ILE A 220 6.83 -19.30 6.31
CA ILE A 220 7.98 -18.45 6.01
C ILE A 220 8.97 -18.50 7.19
N PRO A 221 10.28 -18.76 6.95
CA PRO A 221 11.27 -18.79 8.02
C PRO A 221 11.30 -17.51 8.86
N ASN A 222 11.27 -17.67 10.19
CA ASN A 222 11.26 -16.60 11.20
C ASN A 222 9.98 -15.73 11.24
N SER A 223 8.89 -16.15 10.59
CA SER A 223 7.61 -15.42 10.68
C SER A 223 7.03 -15.37 12.09
N SER A 224 7.36 -16.32 12.95
CA SER A 224 7.00 -16.32 14.38
C SER A 224 7.60 -15.14 15.17
N GLN A 225 8.58 -14.41 14.61
CA GLN A 225 9.14 -13.20 15.22
C GLN A 225 8.38 -11.92 14.81
N TRP A 226 7.40 -12.02 13.91
CA TRP A 226 6.66 -10.88 13.39
C TRP A 226 5.58 -10.48 14.39
N ARG A 227 5.55 -9.21 14.75
CA ARG A 227 4.62 -8.61 15.71
C ARG A 227 3.46 -7.91 14.99
N ASN A 228 3.80 -7.07 14.02
CA ASN A 228 2.85 -6.32 13.20
C ASN A 228 3.04 -6.70 11.74
N ILE A 229 1.93 -6.91 11.03
CA ILE A 229 1.91 -7.27 9.61
C ILE A 229 0.77 -6.46 8.98
N ASP A 230 1.13 -5.36 8.32
CA ASP A 230 0.19 -4.39 7.77
C ASP A 230 0.13 -4.52 6.26
N LEU A 231 -1.02 -4.91 5.70
CA LEU A 231 -1.25 -4.89 4.25
C LEU A 231 -1.22 -3.45 3.74
N THR A 232 -0.31 -3.15 2.82
CA THR A 232 -0.15 -1.80 2.23
C THR A 232 -0.55 -1.72 0.77
N PHE A 233 -0.61 -2.87 0.09
CA PHE A 233 -0.99 -2.94 -1.32
C PHE A 233 -1.61 -4.29 -1.63
N LYS A 234 -2.69 -4.28 -2.43
CA LYS A 234 -3.31 -5.46 -3.03
C LYS A 234 -3.75 -5.10 -4.45
N ASN A 235 -3.38 -5.88 -5.46
CA ASN A 235 -3.89 -5.72 -6.82
C ASN A 235 -4.85 -6.86 -7.21
N TRP A 236 -5.49 -6.71 -8.37
CA TRP A 236 -6.43 -7.69 -8.93
C TRP A 236 -5.78 -9.04 -9.30
N ALA A 237 -4.48 -9.04 -9.62
CA ALA A 237 -3.69 -10.25 -9.89
C ALA A 237 -3.38 -11.05 -8.61
N GLY A 238 -3.73 -10.50 -7.44
CA GLY A 238 -3.51 -11.11 -6.14
C GLY A 238 -2.12 -10.82 -5.55
N ASP A 239 -1.35 -9.90 -6.14
CA ASP A 239 -0.11 -9.44 -5.53
C ASP A 239 -0.43 -8.62 -4.28
N ARG A 240 0.34 -8.87 -3.22
CA ARG A 240 0.17 -8.22 -1.93
C ARG A 240 1.50 -7.71 -1.42
N LYS A 241 1.50 -6.53 -0.81
CA LYS A 241 2.66 -6.01 -0.06
C LYS A 241 2.27 -5.78 1.38
N TYR A 242 3.16 -6.19 2.28
CA TYR A 242 2.98 -6.08 3.71
C TYR A 242 4.18 -5.37 4.35
N ASN A 243 3.90 -4.42 5.22
CA ASN A 243 4.89 -3.88 6.14
C ASN A 243 4.93 -4.78 7.38
N ILE A 244 6.10 -5.36 7.67
CA ILE A 244 6.29 -6.18 8.86
C ILE A 244 7.11 -5.38 9.87
N GLU A 245 6.76 -5.53 11.14
CA GLU A 245 7.60 -5.16 12.28
C GLU A 245 7.74 -6.37 13.19
N THR A 246 8.97 -6.68 13.59
CA THR A 246 9.27 -7.81 14.47
C THR A 246 9.33 -7.40 15.94
N PHE A 247 9.29 -8.38 16.86
CA PHE A 247 9.41 -8.12 18.30
C PHE A 247 10.71 -7.40 18.71
N ASN A 248 11.78 -7.49 17.91
CA ASN A 248 13.04 -6.78 18.16
C ASN A 248 13.14 -5.41 17.45
N GLY A 249 12.06 -4.95 16.83
CA GLY A 249 11.97 -3.65 16.16
C GLY A 249 12.51 -3.62 14.73
N LYS A 250 12.97 -4.75 14.16
CA LYS A 250 13.31 -4.79 12.72
C LYS A 250 12.06 -4.66 11.86
N LYS A 251 12.20 -3.91 10.77
CA LYS A 251 11.14 -3.64 9.80
C LYS A 251 11.45 -4.31 8.47
N TYR A 252 10.46 -4.98 7.90
CA TYR A 252 10.56 -5.60 6.58
C TYR A 252 9.45 -5.15 5.65
N LEU A 253 9.69 -5.29 4.35
CA LEU A 253 8.71 -5.31 3.30
C LEU A 253 8.59 -6.75 2.82
N LEU A 254 7.40 -7.33 2.93
CA LEU A 254 7.05 -8.63 2.37
C LEU A 254 6.20 -8.41 1.13
N GLU A 255 6.63 -8.95 0.01
CA GLU A 255 5.86 -9.01 -1.23
C GLU A 255 5.46 -10.44 -1.50
N MET A 256 4.20 -10.66 -1.86
CA MET A 256 3.63 -11.99 -2.12
C MET A 256 2.88 -11.97 -3.44
N SER A 257 3.05 -13.03 -4.22
CA SER A 257 2.41 -13.21 -5.53
C SER A 257 1.96 -14.66 -5.71
N ASN A 258 1.09 -14.91 -6.69
CA ASN A 258 0.75 -16.27 -7.08
C ASN A 258 2.01 -17.07 -7.50
N LYS A 259 2.07 -18.36 -7.19
CA LYS A 259 3.17 -19.24 -7.61
C LYS A 259 3.44 -19.22 -9.12
N SER A 260 2.47 -18.86 -9.96
CA SER A 260 2.65 -18.72 -11.41
C SER A 260 3.76 -17.72 -11.77
N PHE A 261 3.99 -16.72 -10.93
CA PHE A 261 5.02 -15.69 -11.12
C PHE A 261 6.36 -16.03 -10.47
N TYR A 262 6.56 -17.26 -9.97
CA TYR A 262 7.77 -17.62 -9.22
C TYR A 262 9.07 -17.31 -9.98
N LYS A 263 9.11 -17.58 -11.29
CA LYS A 263 10.33 -17.35 -12.09
C LYS A 263 10.63 -15.87 -12.24
N ASP A 264 9.63 -15.07 -12.61
CA ASP A 264 9.76 -13.62 -12.76
C ASP A 264 10.15 -12.96 -11.44
N LYS A 265 9.50 -13.35 -10.34
CA LYS A 265 9.83 -12.82 -9.00
C LYS A 265 11.19 -13.28 -8.49
N GLN A 266 11.64 -14.46 -8.87
CA GLN A 266 13.01 -14.91 -8.58
C GLN A 266 14.04 -14.05 -9.32
N ASP A 267 13.79 -13.74 -10.59
CA ASP A 267 14.69 -12.94 -11.41
C ASP A 267 14.71 -11.47 -10.93
N GLU A 268 13.55 -10.91 -10.56
CA GLU A 268 13.43 -9.59 -9.92
C GLU A 268 14.20 -9.55 -8.58
N PHE A 269 14.07 -10.57 -7.74
CA PHE A 269 14.79 -10.65 -6.46
C PHE A 269 16.31 -10.80 -6.66
N ASN A 270 16.73 -11.55 -7.68
CA ASN A 270 18.15 -11.66 -8.04
C ASN A 270 18.70 -10.33 -8.57
N TYR A 271 17.89 -9.56 -9.31
CA TYR A 271 18.25 -8.22 -9.74
C TYR A 271 18.39 -7.28 -8.53
N ALA A 272 17.46 -7.32 -7.59
CA ALA A 272 17.56 -6.58 -6.33
C ALA A 272 18.86 -6.90 -5.57
N LYS A 273 19.29 -8.18 -5.58
CA LYS A 273 20.57 -8.60 -4.98
C LYS A 273 21.78 -8.02 -5.69
N ALA A 274 21.77 -8.00 -7.03
CA ALA A 274 22.83 -7.36 -7.80
C ALA A 274 22.91 -5.84 -7.51
N LEU A 275 21.77 -5.23 -7.20
CA LEU A 275 21.63 -3.82 -6.84
C LEU A 275 21.77 -3.52 -5.35
N ALA A 276 22.18 -4.45 -4.48
CA ALA A 276 22.03 -4.29 -3.02
C ALA A 276 22.66 -3.00 -2.41
N SER A 277 23.63 -2.36 -3.07
CA SER A 277 24.20 -1.07 -2.63
C SER A 277 23.51 0.18 -3.21
N LEU A 278 22.63 0.00 -4.21
CA LEU A 278 21.91 1.04 -4.94
C LEU A 278 20.40 0.96 -4.70
N PHE A 279 19.88 -0.21 -4.35
CA PHE A 279 18.48 -0.45 -4.04
C PHE A 279 18.23 -0.17 -2.56
N VAL A 280 17.22 0.66 -2.29
CA VAL A 280 16.97 1.14 -0.92
C VAL A 280 16.51 0.01 0.00
N ASN A 281 15.67 -0.91 -0.51
CA ASN A 281 15.14 -2.03 0.27
C ASN A 281 16.01 -3.29 0.12
N LYS A 282 16.87 -3.59 1.11
CA LYS A 282 17.88 -4.66 0.93
C LYS A 282 17.24 -6.05 0.88
N PRO A 283 17.48 -6.87 -0.16
CA PRO A 283 16.87 -8.18 -0.28
C PRO A 283 17.39 -9.16 0.79
N GLN A 284 16.46 -9.80 1.51
CA GLN A 284 16.75 -10.73 2.60
C GLN A 284 16.45 -12.17 2.22
N MET A 285 15.23 -12.44 1.78
CA MET A 285 14.77 -13.81 1.55
C MET A 285 13.79 -13.89 0.37
N PHE A 286 13.82 -15.01 -0.34
CA PHE A 286 12.89 -15.33 -1.40
C PHE A 286 12.53 -16.82 -1.33
N GLY A 287 11.27 -17.16 -1.57
CA GLY A 287 10.83 -18.54 -1.47
C GLY A 287 9.38 -18.74 -1.86
N ARG A 288 8.85 -19.89 -1.45
CA ARG A 288 7.43 -20.23 -1.56
C ARG A 288 6.86 -20.40 -0.17
N CYS A 289 5.59 -20.08 -0.03
CA CYS A 289 4.87 -20.18 1.24
C CYS A 289 3.41 -20.59 0.98
N ASN A 290 2.65 -20.74 2.05
CA ASN A 290 1.27 -21.20 2.02
C ASN A 290 1.12 -22.53 1.25
N ASN A 291 1.83 -23.57 1.66
CA ASN A 291 1.80 -24.88 0.99
C ASN A 291 2.18 -24.81 -0.51
N ASN A 292 3.19 -24.00 -0.84
CA ASN A 292 3.68 -23.76 -2.21
C ASN A 292 2.66 -23.11 -3.17
N THR A 293 1.59 -22.51 -2.66
CA THR A 293 0.60 -21.80 -3.51
C THR A 293 1.01 -20.38 -3.83
N LEU A 294 1.88 -19.77 -3.01
CA LEU A 294 2.37 -18.40 -3.15
C LEU A 294 3.89 -18.38 -3.26
N THR A 295 4.40 -17.34 -3.91
CA THR A 295 5.81 -16.95 -3.89
C THR A 295 5.96 -15.69 -3.05
N TYR A 296 7.08 -15.55 -2.35
CA TYR A 296 7.34 -14.38 -1.52
C TYR A 296 8.76 -13.83 -1.70
N SER A 297 8.89 -12.51 -1.52
CA SER A 297 10.16 -11.77 -1.40
C SER A 297 10.13 -10.93 -0.13
N ILE A 298 11.22 -10.94 0.64
CA ILE A 298 11.40 -10.12 1.85
C ILE A 298 12.59 -9.20 1.65
N TYR A 299 12.37 -7.93 1.98
CA TYR A 299 13.40 -6.90 1.98
C TYR A 299 13.46 -6.21 3.34
N ASP A 300 14.63 -5.74 3.75
CA ASP A 300 14.75 -4.76 4.82
C ASP A 300 13.98 -3.51 4.40
N ARG A 301 13.16 -2.97 5.31
CA ARG A 301 12.41 -1.74 5.07
C ARG A 301 13.03 -0.61 5.88
N PHE A 302 13.49 0.39 5.17
CA PHE A 302 14.09 1.59 5.73
C PHE A 302 13.13 2.77 5.67
N SER A 303 13.38 3.78 6.49
CA SER A 303 12.68 5.05 6.36
C SER A 303 13.23 5.79 5.14
N THR A 304 12.36 6.22 4.23
CA THR A 304 12.77 6.82 2.95
C THR A 304 12.12 8.17 2.73
N THR A 305 12.84 9.08 2.09
CA THR A 305 12.30 10.35 1.60
C THR A 305 12.44 10.38 0.08
N TYR A 306 11.32 10.43 -0.64
CA TYR A 306 11.32 10.43 -2.10
C TYR A 306 11.76 11.77 -2.65
N LEU A 307 12.53 11.77 -3.74
CA LEU A 307 13.00 13.02 -4.34
C LEU A 307 11.84 13.88 -4.87
N SER A 308 10.80 13.27 -5.43
CA SER A 308 9.57 13.97 -5.85
C SER A 308 8.92 14.78 -4.72
N GLU A 309 9.08 14.38 -3.46
CA GLU A 309 8.48 15.07 -2.30
C GLU A 309 9.31 16.25 -1.77
N ILE A 310 10.60 16.29 -2.10
CA ILE A 310 11.53 17.26 -1.48
C ILE A 310 12.23 18.19 -2.46
N LEU A 311 12.32 17.86 -3.75
CA LEU A 311 13.09 18.66 -4.72
C LEU A 311 12.65 20.13 -4.74
N HIS A 312 11.34 20.40 -4.70
CA HIS A 312 10.79 21.76 -4.68
C HIS A 312 11.14 22.58 -3.43
N LYS A 313 11.62 21.93 -2.36
CA LYS A 313 12.04 22.56 -1.10
C LYS A 313 13.54 22.88 -1.07
N LEU A 314 14.30 22.37 -2.04
CA LEU A 314 15.74 22.51 -2.14
C LEU A 314 16.12 23.65 -3.09
N ASN A 315 17.30 24.24 -2.91
CA ASN A 315 17.81 25.21 -3.88
C ASN A 315 18.37 24.51 -5.14
N GLU A 316 18.54 25.25 -6.23
CA GLU A 316 19.00 24.71 -7.51
C GLU A 316 20.34 23.95 -7.41
N LYS A 317 21.26 24.39 -6.55
CA LYS A 317 22.57 23.72 -6.37
C LYS A 317 22.42 22.34 -5.73
N GLU A 318 21.52 22.22 -4.76
CA GLU A 318 21.20 20.94 -4.11
C GLU A 318 20.45 20.00 -5.05
N GLN A 319 19.46 20.52 -5.79
CA GLN A 319 18.74 19.76 -6.81
C GLN A 319 19.72 19.22 -7.87
N TYR A 320 20.63 20.06 -8.37
CA TYR A 320 21.64 19.64 -9.34
C TYR A 320 22.57 18.56 -8.77
N LYS A 321 23.01 18.70 -7.51
CA LYS A 321 23.88 17.72 -6.85
C LYS A 321 23.20 16.35 -6.73
N LEU A 322 21.93 16.32 -6.30
CA LEU A 322 21.13 15.09 -6.25
C LEU A 322 20.94 14.50 -7.65
N GLY A 323 20.75 15.34 -8.66
CA GLY A 323 20.72 14.92 -10.06
C GLY A 323 22.01 14.21 -10.46
N VAL A 324 23.17 14.81 -10.17
CA VAL A 324 24.48 14.22 -10.46
C VAL A 324 24.68 12.87 -9.75
N GLU A 325 24.25 12.75 -8.49
CA GLU A 325 24.30 11.50 -7.75
C GLU A 325 23.36 10.44 -8.37
N SER A 326 22.14 10.82 -8.76
CA SER A 326 21.19 9.97 -9.47
C SER A 326 21.75 9.47 -10.81
N GLY A 327 22.36 10.34 -11.62
CA GLY A 327 23.02 9.96 -12.87
C GLY A 327 24.16 8.94 -12.66
N LYS A 328 24.94 9.10 -11.59
CA LYS A 328 25.99 8.13 -11.21
C LYS A 328 25.42 6.79 -10.77
N ILE A 329 24.27 6.77 -10.09
CA ILE A 329 23.57 5.53 -9.74
C ILE A 329 23.17 4.80 -11.02
N LEU A 330 22.51 5.49 -11.97
CA LEU A 330 22.11 4.88 -13.24
C LEU A 330 23.31 4.33 -14.02
N PHE A 331 24.43 5.06 -14.06
CA PHE A 331 25.66 4.56 -14.67
C PHE A 331 26.12 3.24 -14.03
N LYS A 332 26.10 3.15 -12.69
CA LYS A 332 26.45 1.91 -12.00
C LYS A 332 25.48 0.77 -12.31
N ILE A 333 24.18 1.04 -12.42
CA ILE A 333 23.18 0.05 -12.82
C ILE A 333 23.56 -0.55 -14.19
N HIS A 334 23.83 0.29 -15.18
CA HIS A 334 24.21 -0.14 -16.52
C HIS A 334 25.58 -0.84 -16.57
N ASP A 335 26.45 -0.56 -15.61
CA ASP A 335 27.78 -1.19 -15.50
C ASP A 335 27.73 -2.61 -14.91
N LEU A 336 26.70 -2.96 -14.13
CA LEU A 336 26.60 -4.24 -13.41
C LEU A 336 26.64 -5.48 -14.30
N ASN A 337 26.16 -5.38 -15.54
CA ASN A 337 26.06 -6.51 -16.47
C ASN A 337 26.51 -6.15 -17.89
N LYS A 338 27.65 -5.45 -18.02
CA LYS A 338 28.26 -5.18 -19.35
C LYS A 338 28.54 -6.44 -20.20
N LEU A 339 28.41 -7.64 -19.62
CA LEU A 339 28.65 -8.92 -20.28
C LEU A 339 27.52 -9.90 -19.92
N ASN A 340 26.70 -10.28 -20.91
CA ASN A 340 25.58 -11.26 -20.95
C ASN A 340 24.18 -10.60 -21.06
N LYS A 341 23.33 -10.85 -22.07
CA LYS A 341 23.29 -11.83 -23.17
C LYS A 341 22.53 -11.18 -24.34
N LYS A 342 23.12 -11.12 -25.54
CA LYS A 342 22.46 -10.66 -26.78
C LYS A 342 21.57 -11.80 -27.29
N ASP A 343 20.28 -11.76 -27.03
CA ASP A 343 19.35 -12.66 -27.74
C ASP A 343 19.02 -12.10 -29.13
N LYS A 344 18.88 -10.77 -29.27
CA LYS A 344 18.60 -10.08 -30.54
C LYS A 344 19.27 -8.71 -30.62
N ASP A 345 19.46 -8.24 -31.84
CA ASP A 345 19.93 -6.89 -32.11
C ASP A 345 18.91 -5.83 -31.63
N TRP A 346 19.41 -4.71 -31.10
CA TRP A 346 18.57 -3.68 -30.48
C TRP A 346 17.74 -2.93 -31.52
N GLU A 347 18.34 -2.57 -32.64
CA GLU A 347 17.65 -1.92 -33.75
C GLU A 347 16.46 -2.77 -34.18
N TYR A 348 16.69 -4.05 -34.46
CA TYR A 348 15.61 -4.96 -34.87
C TYR A 348 14.48 -5.00 -33.82
N THR A 349 14.83 -5.20 -32.55
CA THR A 349 13.86 -5.38 -31.46
C THR A 349 13.06 -4.11 -31.21
N TYR A 350 13.73 -2.96 -31.15
CA TYR A 350 13.08 -1.69 -30.85
C TYR A 350 12.29 -1.18 -32.06
N ASN A 351 12.70 -1.50 -33.30
CA ASN A 351 11.94 -1.16 -34.49
C ASN A 351 10.59 -1.90 -34.58
N ILE A 352 10.49 -3.13 -34.06
CA ILE A 352 9.21 -3.82 -33.89
C ILE A 352 8.31 -3.03 -32.93
N LYS A 353 8.86 -2.57 -31.80
CA LYS A 353 8.13 -1.74 -30.82
C LYS A 353 7.67 -0.41 -31.44
N ILE A 354 8.54 0.27 -32.20
CA ILE A 354 8.19 1.50 -32.93
C ILE A 354 7.00 1.28 -33.87
N ASN A 355 7.06 0.24 -34.71
CA ASN A 355 6.00 -0.03 -35.67
C ASN A 355 4.66 -0.32 -34.95
N HIS A 356 4.70 -1.09 -33.86
CA HIS A 356 3.52 -1.37 -33.07
C HIS A 356 2.91 -0.10 -32.46
N ILE A 357 3.73 0.77 -31.84
CA ILE A 357 3.29 2.03 -31.24
C ILE A 357 2.67 2.95 -32.30
N ILE A 358 3.33 3.12 -33.45
CA ILE A 358 2.82 3.97 -34.54
C ILE A 358 1.49 3.43 -35.06
N ASN A 359 1.39 2.11 -35.30
CA ASN A 359 0.15 1.52 -35.80
C ASN A 359 -1.01 1.70 -34.81
N MET A 360 -0.79 1.40 -33.52
CA MET A 360 -1.82 1.60 -32.50
C MET A 360 -2.25 3.07 -32.42
N PHE A 361 -1.29 4.00 -32.46
CA PHE A 361 -1.59 5.42 -32.42
C PHE A 361 -2.45 5.88 -33.61
N ILE A 362 -2.12 5.42 -34.83
CA ILE A 362 -2.88 5.71 -36.05
C ILE A 362 -4.30 5.11 -35.97
N GLU A 363 -4.42 3.87 -35.50
CA GLU A 363 -5.71 3.17 -35.37
C GLU A 363 -6.68 3.85 -34.39
N CYS A 364 -6.16 4.58 -33.40
CA CYS A 364 -7.00 5.31 -32.44
C CYS A 364 -7.61 6.61 -33.00
N GLU A 365 -7.18 7.08 -34.18
CA GLU A 365 -7.68 8.29 -34.85
C GLU A 365 -7.74 9.54 -33.95
N LEU A 366 -6.81 9.67 -33.00
CA LEU A 366 -6.83 10.75 -32.02
C LEU A 366 -6.42 12.10 -32.63
N PRO A 367 -7.19 13.17 -32.41
CA PRO A 367 -6.84 14.51 -32.90
C PRO A 367 -5.78 15.13 -32.00
N ILE A 368 -4.51 14.76 -32.22
CA ILE A 368 -3.37 15.37 -31.54
C ILE A 368 -2.64 16.30 -32.50
N ASP A 369 -2.65 17.58 -32.16
CA ASP A 369 -1.98 18.61 -32.94
C ASP A 369 -0.50 18.29 -33.11
N ASN A 370 -0.04 18.33 -34.37
CA ASN A 370 1.35 18.04 -34.75
C ASN A 370 1.81 16.58 -34.53
N SER A 371 0.88 15.62 -34.38
CA SER A 371 1.22 14.19 -34.33
C SER A 371 2.03 13.70 -35.54
N ASP A 372 1.84 14.28 -36.73
CA ASP A 372 2.67 14.00 -37.89
C ASP A 372 4.16 14.31 -37.65
N LYS A 373 4.48 15.37 -36.88
CA LYS A 373 5.87 15.78 -36.64
C LYS A 373 6.62 14.77 -35.78
N ILE A 374 5.98 14.23 -34.74
CA ILE A 374 6.57 13.22 -33.87
C ILE A 374 6.75 11.88 -34.62
N ILE A 375 5.76 11.47 -35.42
CA ILE A 375 5.88 10.26 -36.26
C ILE A 375 7.00 10.44 -37.30
N ASN A 376 7.07 11.59 -37.96
CA ASN A 376 8.15 11.90 -38.90
C ASN A 376 9.53 11.92 -38.22
N TYR A 377 9.63 12.47 -37.01
CA TYR A 377 10.87 12.43 -36.24
C TYR A 377 11.31 11.00 -35.98
N ILE A 378 10.41 10.14 -35.49
CA ILE A 378 10.69 8.72 -35.22
C ILE A 378 11.18 8.03 -36.49
N ASN A 379 10.46 8.15 -37.60
CA ASN A 379 10.82 7.50 -38.86
C ASN A 379 12.16 7.98 -39.42
N ASN A 380 12.50 9.26 -39.26
CA ASN A 380 13.76 9.82 -39.74
C ASN A 380 14.97 9.51 -38.83
N HIS A 381 14.73 9.10 -37.57
CA HIS A 381 15.79 8.91 -36.57
C HIS A 381 15.92 7.46 -36.08
N ARG A 382 15.02 6.54 -36.43
CA ARG A 382 15.10 5.12 -36.01
C ARG A 382 16.40 4.41 -36.42
N ASN A 383 17.11 4.88 -37.44
CA ASN A 383 18.41 4.31 -37.85
C ASN A 383 19.52 4.58 -36.80
N PHE A 384 19.35 5.53 -35.87
CA PHE A 384 20.30 5.73 -34.77
C PHE A 384 20.31 4.55 -33.78
N LEU A 385 19.38 3.60 -33.90
CA LEU A 385 19.35 2.38 -33.10
C LEU A 385 20.39 1.33 -33.57
N GLU A 386 21.00 1.53 -34.73
CA GLU A 386 22.04 0.65 -35.27
C GLU A 386 23.23 0.51 -34.31
N ASN A 387 23.71 -0.72 -34.13
CA ASN A 387 24.92 -1.05 -33.36
C ASN A 387 24.94 -0.55 -31.90
N ARG A 388 23.78 -0.25 -31.33
CA ARG A 388 23.70 0.22 -29.94
C ARG A 388 24.11 -0.87 -28.95
N PRO A 389 24.89 -0.53 -27.91
CA PRO A 389 25.18 -1.48 -26.83
C PRO A 389 23.88 -1.84 -26.11
N GLN A 390 23.84 -3.01 -25.49
CA GLN A 390 22.73 -3.41 -24.63
C GLN A 390 23.27 -3.75 -23.24
N CYS A 391 22.57 -3.29 -22.21
CA CYS A 391 22.83 -3.63 -20.81
C CYS A 391 21.53 -3.89 -20.07
N LEU A 392 21.65 -4.27 -18.81
CA LEU A 392 20.51 -4.33 -17.91
C LEU A 392 20.06 -2.90 -17.58
N LEU A 393 18.78 -2.64 -17.79
CA LEU A 393 18.12 -1.36 -17.53
C LEU A 393 17.33 -1.44 -16.23
N HIS A 394 17.19 -0.30 -15.55
CA HIS A 394 16.24 -0.13 -14.47
C HIS A 394 14.79 -0.21 -14.98
N GLY A 395 14.53 0.26 -16.20
CA GLY A 395 13.24 0.18 -16.90
C GLY A 395 12.29 1.32 -16.58
N ASN A 396 12.31 1.82 -15.34
CA ASN A 396 11.48 2.94 -14.91
C ASN A 396 12.26 3.97 -14.08
N PHE A 397 13.36 4.48 -14.63
CA PHE A 397 14.26 5.41 -13.93
C PHE A 397 13.74 6.85 -13.98
N GLN A 398 12.88 7.19 -13.03
CA GLN A 398 12.22 8.50 -12.89
C GLN A 398 12.33 9.03 -11.46
N VAL A 399 12.04 10.31 -11.25
CA VAL A 399 12.23 11.00 -9.97
C VAL A 399 11.44 10.38 -8.81
N GLU A 400 10.27 9.81 -9.09
CA GLU A 400 9.39 9.13 -8.13
C GLU A 400 9.96 7.79 -7.65
N ASN A 401 10.88 7.19 -8.41
CA ASN A 401 11.51 5.91 -8.09
C ASN A 401 12.90 6.07 -7.47
N ILE A 402 13.23 7.29 -7.01
CA ILE A 402 14.50 7.64 -6.38
C ILE A 402 14.21 8.22 -4.99
N ALA A 403 14.88 7.67 -3.98
CA ALA A 403 14.70 8.10 -2.60
C ALA A 403 16.00 8.13 -1.81
N ILE A 404 16.01 8.93 -0.76
CA ILE A 404 17.07 8.98 0.24
C ILE A 404 16.71 8.03 1.38
N ASN A 405 17.59 7.08 1.67
CA ASN A 405 17.53 6.32 2.92
C ASN A 405 17.87 7.26 4.10
N VAL A 406 16.93 7.43 5.02
CA VAL A 406 17.05 8.41 6.12
C VAL A 406 18.13 8.01 7.12
N GLU A 407 18.31 6.71 7.39
CA GLU A 407 19.27 6.25 8.40
C GLU A 407 20.73 6.43 7.96
N CYS A 408 21.05 6.13 6.70
CA CYS A 408 22.42 6.24 6.17
C CYS A 408 22.65 7.44 5.25
N LYS A 409 21.60 8.24 4.97
CA LYS A 409 21.65 9.44 4.12
C LYS A 409 22.22 9.17 2.71
N THR A 410 21.89 8.01 2.15
CA THR A 410 22.32 7.64 0.80
C THR A 410 21.14 7.64 -0.17
N LEU A 411 21.41 8.09 -1.39
CA LEU A 411 20.46 8.06 -2.49
C LEU A 411 20.42 6.66 -3.12
N GLY A 412 19.23 6.17 -3.45
CA GLY A 412 19.04 4.88 -4.11
C GLY A 412 17.73 4.82 -4.89
N VAL A 413 17.52 3.69 -5.57
CA VAL A 413 16.29 3.38 -6.31
C VAL A 413 15.33 2.54 -5.47
N THR A 414 14.03 2.66 -5.72
CA THR A 414 12.98 2.02 -4.90
C THR A 414 12.08 1.03 -5.65
N SER A 415 12.06 1.06 -6.99
CA SER A 415 11.24 0.16 -7.81
C SER A 415 12.09 -0.67 -8.76
N LEU A 416 11.75 -1.94 -8.95
CA LEU A 416 12.47 -2.88 -9.83
C LEU A 416 11.54 -3.63 -10.79
N ASN A 417 10.27 -3.25 -10.91
CA ASN A 417 9.24 -4.02 -11.59
C ASN A 417 9.29 -3.98 -13.14
N GLU A 418 10.08 -3.08 -13.73
CA GLU A 418 10.14 -2.86 -15.18
C GLU A 418 11.53 -3.12 -15.77
N TYR A 419 12.43 -3.72 -14.99
CA TYR A 419 13.78 -4.02 -15.44
C TYR A 419 13.78 -4.87 -16.71
N THR A 420 14.70 -4.57 -17.63
CA THR A 420 14.79 -5.25 -18.91
C THR A 420 16.19 -5.11 -19.51
N TYR A 421 16.44 -5.72 -20.65
CA TYR A 421 17.67 -5.51 -21.42
C TYR A 421 17.41 -4.57 -22.59
N GLY A 422 18.30 -3.61 -22.81
CA GLY A 422 18.19 -2.68 -23.93
C GLY A 422 19.32 -1.66 -23.99
N ASP A 423 19.19 -0.68 -24.88
CA ASP A 423 20.12 0.44 -24.95
C ASP A 423 20.15 1.20 -23.62
N PRO A 424 21.33 1.43 -23.00
CA PRO A 424 21.44 2.19 -21.76
C PRO A 424 20.73 3.55 -21.80
N TRP A 425 20.63 4.18 -22.98
CA TRP A 425 20.00 5.49 -23.08
C TRP A 425 18.47 5.45 -23.06
N LEU A 426 17.85 4.26 -23.17
CA LEU A 426 16.41 4.10 -23.05
C LEU A 426 15.90 4.44 -21.64
N ASP A 427 16.69 4.20 -20.58
CA ASP A 427 16.27 4.54 -19.21
C ASP A 427 16.06 6.04 -18.99
N PHE A 428 16.58 6.89 -19.89
CA PHE A 428 16.31 8.33 -19.87
C PHE A 428 14.98 8.72 -20.54
N ALA A 429 14.24 7.78 -21.18
CA ALA A 429 12.98 8.10 -21.85
C ALA A 429 11.94 8.74 -20.91
N ASN A 430 11.96 8.38 -19.63
CA ASN A 430 11.07 8.96 -18.61
C ASN A 430 11.64 10.20 -17.90
N ILE A 431 12.80 10.73 -18.33
CA ILE A 431 13.40 11.94 -17.73
C ILE A 431 12.46 13.15 -17.82
N VAL A 432 11.51 13.17 -18.76
CA VAL A 432 10.47 14.20 -18.88
C VAL A 432 9.66 14.42 -17.59
N LYS A 433 9.49 13.37 -16.77
CA LYS A 433 8.86 13.48 -15.44
C LYS A 433 9.77 14.18 -14.44
N SER A 434 11.06 13.82 -14.43
CA SER A 434 12.09 14.52 -13.66
C SER A 434 12.20 16.00 -14.06
N VAL A 435 12.09 16.33 -15.35
CA VAL A 435 12.10 17.72 -15.85
C VAL A 435 10.88 18.50 -15.34
N SER A 436 9.71 17.87 -15.28
CA SER A 436 8.49 18.51 -14.77
C SER A 436 8.61 18.91 -13.30
N GLU A 437 9.29 18.10 -12.51
CA GLU A 437 9.57 18.39 -11.10
C GLU A 437 10.73 19.38 -10.91
N SER A 438 11.84 19.15 -11.63
CA SER A 438 13.01 20.01 -11.59
C SER A 438 13.88 19.82 -12.84
N PRO A 439 13.88 20.79 -13.78
CA PRO A 439 14.80 20.79 -14.91
C PRO A 439 16.28 20.77 -14.49
N VAL A 440 16.59 21.38 -13.33
CA VAL A 440 17.95 21.44 -12.79
C VAL A 440 18.43 20.07 -12.31
N PHE A 441 17.55 19.32 -11.63
CA PHE A 441 17.82 17.93 -11.26
C PHE A 441 18.02 17.06 -12.51
N ALA A 442 17.15 17.18 -13.51
CA ALA A 442 17.26 16.43 -14.77
C ALA A 442 18.57 16.72 -15.54
N CYS A 443 19.01 17.98 -15.58
CA CYS A 443 20.34 18.33 -16.10
C CYS A 443 21.46 17.63 -15.31
N GLY A 444 21.36 17.65 -13.97
CA GLY A 444 22.27 16.92 -13.10
C GLY A 444 22.30 15.41 -13.39
N GLN A 445 21.16 14.78 -13.65
CA GLN A 445 21.08 13.35 -13.99
C GLN A 445 21.88 13.01 -15.25
N ILE A 446 21.67 13.76 -16.33
CA ILE A 446 22.41 13.57 -17.58
C ILE A 446 23.90 13.82 -17.35
N ASN A 447 24.25 14.94 -16.73
CA ASN A 447 25.64 15.33 -16.49
C ASN A 447 26.38 14.33 -15.59
N GLY A 448 25.72 13.83 -14.54
CA GLY A 448 26.27 12.83 -13.63
C GLY A 448 26.52 11.49 -14.29
N TYR A 449 25.62 11.06 -15.19
CA TYR A 449 25.76 9.81 -15.95
C TYR A 449 26.94 9.85 -16.90
N PHE A 450 27.10 10.95 -17.65
CA PHE A 450 28.17 11.13 -18.64
C PHE A 450 29.45 11.76 -18.09
N GLN A 451 29.53 12.04 -16.79
CA GLN A 451 30.66 12.76 -16.18
C GLN A 451 30.95 14.09 -16.89
N ASN A 452 29.88 14.85 -17.21
CA ASN A 452 29.87 16.10 -17.98
C ASN A 452 30.37 15.99 -19.44
N LYS A 453 30.50 14.78 -20.00
CA LYS A 453 30.91 14.54 -21.38
C LYS A 453 29.76 13.94 -22.20
N VAL A 454 28.67 14.71 -22.33
CA VAL A 454 27.43 14.26 -22.98
C VAL A 454 27.63 14.24 -24.51
N PRO A 455 27.50 13.09 -25.19
CA PRO A 455 27.63 13.03 -26.65
C PRO A 455 26.43 13.69 -27.36
N ASP A 456 26.63 14.36 -28.49
CA ASP A 456 25.52 14.92 -29.27
C ASP A 456 24.51 13.87 -29.74
N GLU A 457 25.00 12.65 -30.02
CA GLU A 457 24.17 11.49 -30.39
C GLU A 457 23.17 11.11 -29.29
N PHE A 458 23.52 11.33 -28.01
CA PHE A 458 22.62 11.04 -26.89
C PHE A 458 21.32 11.81 -27.02
N PHE A 459 21.35 13.08 -27.40
CA PHE A 459 20.13 13.88 -27.54
C PHE A 459 19.23 13.40 -28.68
N LYS A 460 19.80 12.89 -29.77
CA LYS A 460 19.01 12.30 -30.89
C LYS A 460 18.28 11.03 -30.45
N LEU A 461 18.98 10.15 -29.75
CA LEU A 461 18.40 8.91 -29.24
C LEU A 461 17.42 9.17 -28.08
N LEU A 462 17.73 10.10 -27.19
CA LEU A 462 16.82 10.52 -26.12
C LEU A 462 15.51 11.05 -26.70
N ALA A 463 15.58 11.95 -27.68
CA ALA A 463 14.39 12.47 -28.36
C ALA A 463 13.60 11.35 -29.08
N LEU A 464 14.28 10.39 -29.72
CA LEU A 464 13.63 9.23 -30.33
C LEU A 464 12.88 8.38 -29.29
N TYR A 465 13.54 8.05 -28.17
CA TYR A 465 12.93 7.25 -27.10
C TYR A 465 11.76 7.98 -26.44
N ILE A 466 11.90 9.26 -26.14
CA ILE A 466 10.82 10.10 -25.63
C ILE A 466 9.67 10.17 -26.62
N ALA A 467 9.95 10.36 -27.92
CA ALA A 467 8.90 10.40 -28.94
C ALA A 467 8.08 9.11 -28.95
N CYS A 468 8.75 7.95 -28.93
CA CYS A 468 8.08 6.66 -28.84
C CYS A 468 7.27 6.52 -27.54
N GLN A 469 7.83 6.96 -26.42
CA GLN A 469 7.15 6.90 -25.12
C GLN A 469 5.89 7.77 -25.10
N GLN A 470 5.94 8.98 -25.66
CA GLN A 470 4.76 9.86 -25.72
C GLN A 470 3.63 9.24 -26.54
N LEU A 471 3.92 8.69 -27.74
CA LEU A 471 2.89 8.01 -28.53
C LEU A 471 2.29 6.80 -27.79
N SER A 472 3.14 6.03 -27.11
CA SER A 472 2.70 4.89 -26.29
C SER A 472 1.81 5.32 -25.13
N ASP A 473 2.23 6.34 -24.36
CA ASP A 473 1.49 6.83 -23.19
C ASP A 473 0.12 7.38 -23.58
N ILE A 474 0.06 8.18 -24.65
CA ILE A 474 -1.20 8.75 -25.13
C ILE A 474 -2.16 7.64 -25.55
N THR A 475 -1.70 6.68 -26.36
CA THR A 475 -2.55 5.58 -26.84
C THR A 475 -3.05 4.73 -25.68
N TRP A 476 -2.18 4.39 -24.74
CA TRP A 476 -2.52 3.56 -23.59
C TRP A 476 -3.50 4.24 -22.63
N SER A 477 -3.39 5.56 -22.49
CA SER A 477 -4.26 6.33 -21.58
C SER A 477 -5.75 6.29 -21.95
N LEU A 478 -6.11 5.95 -23.19
CA LEU A 478 -7.50 5.76 -23.63
C LEU A 478 -8.23 4.67 -22.82
N ALA A 479 -7.52 3.64 -22.38
CA ALA A 479 -8.11 2.56 -21.58
C ALA A 479 -8.44 2.97 -20.13
N TYR A 480 -8.01 4.16 -19.70
CA TYR A 480 -8.11 4.64 -18.31
C TYR A 480 -9.12 5.78 -18.11
N GLY A 481 -9.96 6.03 -19.10
CA GLY A 481 -11.02 7.04 -19.07
C GLY A 481 -10.57 8.45 -19.44
N ASP A 482 -11.53 9.30 -19.77
CA ASP A 482 -11.31 10.60 -20.41
C ASP A 482 -10.45 11.55 -19.58
N GLU A 483 -10.65 11.61 -18.26
CA GLU A 483 -9.88 12.50 -17.38
C GLU A 483 -8.38 12.14 -17.38
N ARG A 484 -8.07 10.84 -17.26
CA ARG A 484 -6.68 10.37 -17.26
C ARG A 484 -6.05 10.57 -18.64
N HIS A 485 -6.81 10.34 -19.70
CA HIS A 485 -6.38 10.59 -21.06
C HIS A 485 -6.01 12.07 -21.27
N GLU A 486 -6.88 12.99 -20.86
CA GLU A 486 -6.66 14.43 -20.97
C GLU A 486 -5.38 14.88 -20.23
N GLN A 487 -5.13 14.35 -19.02
CA GLN A 487 -3.90 14.62 -18.28
C GLN A 487 -2.63 14.22 -19.05
N VAL A 488 -2.65 13.04 -19.69
CA VAL A 488 -1.52 12.52 -20.47
C VAL A 488 -1.31 13.34 -21.75
N VAL A 489 -2.38 13.72 -22.45
CA VAL A 489 -2.30 14.58 -23.63
C VAL A 489 -1.75 15.97 -23.26
N ASN A 490 -2.26 16.58 -22.18
CA ASN A 490 -1.78 17.87 -21.69
C ASN A 490 -0.30 17.83 -21.27
N PHE A 491 0.16 16.73 -20.67
CA PHE A 491 1.57 16.51 -20.38
C PHE A 491 2.41 16.42 -21.66
N SER A 492 1.91 15.70 -22.67
CA SER A 492 2.60 15.52 -23.95
C SER A 492 2.87 16.84 -24.67
N TYR A 493 1.95 17.81 -24.59
CA TYR A 493 2.18 19.16 -25.14
C TYR A 493 3.36 19.90 -24.50
N LYS A 494 3.64 19.68 -23.20
CA LYS A 494 4.86 20.21 -22.55
C LYS A 494 6.12 19.59 -23.16
N VAL A 495 6.09 18.27 -23.36
CA VAL A 495 7.20 17.54 -24.00
C VAL A 495 7.42 18.03 -25.42
N PHE A 496 6.35 18.24 -26.18
CA PHE A 496 6.45 18.78 -27.55
C PHE A 496 7.10 20.15 -27.54
N TYR A 497 6.69 21.04 -26.63
CA TYR A 497 7.31 22.36 -26.48
C TYR A 497 8.82 22.25 -26.18
N TRP A 498 9.23 21.33 -25.30
CA TRP A 498 10.64 21.16 -24.95
C TRP A 498 11.53 20.77 -26.13
N TYR A 499 11.00 20.01 -27.08
CA TYR A 499 11.69 19.60 -28.31
C TYR A 499 11.33 20.44 -29.54
N ASN A 500 10.69 21.60 -29.34
CA ASN A 500 10.19 22.46 -30.40
C ASN A 500 9.37 21.67 -31.44
N TYR A 501 8.38 20.90 -30.96
CA TYR A 501 7.58 19.94 -31.72
C TYR A 501 8.41 18.91 -32.50
N PHE A 502 9.47 18.39 -31.85
CA PHE A 502 10.45 17.46 -32.42
C PHE A 502 11.15 17.98 -33.69
N THR A 503 11.31 19.30 -33.82
CA THR A 503 12.19 19.88 -34.83
C THR A 503 13.64 19.99 -34.35
N THR A 504 13.87 19.87 -33.04
CA THR A 504 15.21 19.78 -32.43
C THR A 504 15.37 18.49 -31.66
N SER A 505 16.59 17.94 -31.63
CA SER A 505 16.91 16.76 -30.80
C SER A 505 17.38 17.14 -29.40
N LYS A 506 18.02 18.31 -29.25
CA LYS A 506 18.41 18.85 -27.94
C LYS A 506 17.22 19.62 -27.37
N PRO A 507 16.75 19.28 -26.15
CA PRO A 507 15.61 19.96 -25.56
C PRO A 507 16.01 21.33 -24.98
N ASN A 508 15.06 22.26 -24.96
CA ASN A 508 15.28 23.64 -24.51
C ASN A 508 15.50 23.79 -22.98
N TRP A 509 15.16 22.76 -22.19
CA TRP A 509 15.39 22.77 -20.75
C TRP A 509 16.80 22.36 -20.35
N TYR A 510 17.54 21.66 -21.24
CA TYR A 510 18.87 21.16 -20.91
C TYR A 510 19.90 22.29 -20.97
N LYS A 511 20.63 22.47 -19.87
CA LYS A 511 21.74 23.42 -19.76
C LYS A 511 23.03 22.65 -19.50
N GLU A 512 24.05 22.93 -20.31
CA GLU A 512 25.39 22.40 -20.07
C GLU A 512 25.93 22.94 -18.74
N SER A 513 26.68 22.11 -18.03
CA SER A 513 27.38 22.57 -16.83
C SER A 513 28.47 23.55 -17.25
N ASN A 514 28.41 24.79 -16.73
CA ASN A 514 29.53 25.74 -16.81
C ASN A 514 30.74 25.26 -16.00
#